data_AF-A0A137QSM9-F1
#
_entry.id   AF-A0A137QSM9-F1
#
_cell.length_a   1.000
_cell.length_b   1.000
_cell.length_c   1.000
_cell.angle_alpha   90.00
_cell.angle_beta   90.00
_cell.angle_gamma   90.00
#
_symmetry.space_group_name_H-M   'P 1'
#
loop_
_entity.id
_entity.type
_entity.pdbx_description
1 polymer ?
#
loop_
_entity_poly.entity_id
_entity_poly.type
_entity_poly.pdbx_seq_one_letter_code
_entity_poly.pdbx_strand_id
1 'polypeptide(L)'
;SYLKVMDVPFFKADGQQVTADNVRAVMRKSHMATSFTLVNSPWVMRNSRCADTATVWFDVLDSQSGATAKCLIGSSFQFGPASCFVRAAHSHSGIPLCQRCWHWGHSTRPCRSQAPRCPRCAGPHTEASHCDHASCCRGNPSVKPSQELTPAGAPCLHAMCCVNCKGDHSASDQWCPFWHHRFDQGWLAEKLAPLDLWEAFQEISQKTAEAECKGRRALGRHH
;
A
#
# COMPACT_ATOMS: atom_id res chain seq x y z
N SER A 1 8.35 9.20 -15.39
CA SER A 1 7.09 8.47 -15.59
C SER A 1 7.34 6.99 -15.81
N TYR A 2 6.40 6.14 -15.39
CA TYR A 2 6.47 4.69 -15.54
C TYR A 2 5.66 4.27 -16.77
N LEU A 3 6.24 3.46 -17.65
CA LEU A 3 5.63 3.01 -18.90
C LEU A 3 5.82 1.50 -19.11
N LYS A 4 5.05 0.94 -20.03
CA LYS A 4 5.21 -0.46 -20.45
C LYS A 4 5.12 -0.63 -21.95
N VAL A 5 5.82 -1.63 -22.48
CA VAL A 5 5.70 -2.12 -23.86
C VAL A 5 5.01 -3.47 -23.81
N MET A 6 3.94 -3.61 -24.60
CA MET A 6 3.21 -4.87 -24.72
C MET A 6 3.73 -5.69 -25.90
N ASP A 7 3.52 -7.01 -25.81
CA ASP A 7 3.72 -7.97 -26.91
C ASP A 7 5.16 -7.99 -27.47
N VAL A 8 6.15 -7.83 -26.59
CA VAL A 8 7.56 -7.99 -26.95
C VAL A 8 7.87 -9.48 -27.07
N PRO A 9 8.48 -9.97 -28.16
CA PRO A 9 8.94 -11.35 -28.25
C PRO A 9 9.81 -11.71 -27.05
N PHE A 10 9.48 -12.78 -26.34
CA PHE A 10 10.24 -13.21 -25.16
C PHE A 10 11.47 -14.03 -25.52
N PHE A 11 11.47 -14.67 -26.69
CA PHE A 11 12.59 -15.43 -27.21
C PHE A 11 13.13 -14.76 -28.48
N LYS A 12 14.46 -14.76 -28.62
CA LYS A 12 15.17 -14.39 -29.85
C LYS A 12 15.11 -15.53 -30.86
N ALA A 13 15.53 -15.27 -32.09
CA ALA A 13 15.61 -16.28 -33.16
C ALA A 13 16.53 -17.47 -32.83
N ASP A 14 17.51 -17.28 -31.94
CA ASP A 14 18.41 -18.32 -31.43
C ASP A 14 17.83 -19.14 -30.26
N GLY A 15 16.58 -18.87 -29.87
CA GLY A 15 15.89 -19.51 -28.74
C GLY A 15 16.25 -18.97 -27.37
N GLN A 16 17.22 -18.05 -27.25
CA GLN A 16 17.56 -17.45 -25.96
C GLN A 16 16.54 -16.39 -25.57
N GLN A 17 16.39 -16.17 -24.26
CA GLN A 17 15.48 -15.16 -23.72
C GLN A 17 15.94 -13.74 -24.04
N VAL A 18 14.97 -12.87 -24.30
CA VAL A 18 15.20 -11.43 -24.45
C VAL A 18 15.54 -10.84 -23.09
N THR A 19 16.70 -10.17 -23.03
CA THR A 19 17.17 -9.49 -21.81
C THR A 19 16.86 -7.99 -21.83
N ALA A 20 17.02 -7.34 -20.68
CA ALA A 20 16.93 -5.89 -20.55
C ALA A 20 17.87 -5.14 -21.53
N ASP A 21 19.07 -5.68 -21.77
CA ASP A 21 20.04 -5.07 -22.68
C ASP A 21 19.64 -5.21 -24.14
N ASN A 22 19.02 -6.33 -24.52
CA ASN A 22 18.43 -6.46 -25.86
C ASN A 22 17.35 -5.40 -26.07
N VAL A 23 16.45 -5.22 -25.09
CA VAL A 23 15.40 -4.22 -25.14
C VAL A 23 15.96 -2.81 -25.23
N ARG A 24 16.92 -2.47 -24.38
CA ARG A 24 17.60 -1.18 -24.40
C ARG A 24 18.27 -0.91 -25.74
N ALA A 25 18.95 -1.90 -26.32
CA ALA A 25 19.60 -1.75 -27.62
C ALA A 25 18.59 -1.50 -28.74
N VAL A 26 17.45 -2.19 -28.74
CA VAL A 26 16.37 -1.96 -29.71
C VAL A 26 15.73 -0.58 -29.53
N MET A 27 15.42 -0.18 -28.28
CA MET A 27 14.88 1.15 -27.97
C MET A 27 15.81 2.28 -28.43
N ARG A 28 17.13 2.12 -28.28
CA ARG A 28 18.12 3.10 -28.75
C ARG A 28 18.24 3.18 -30.28
N LYS A 29 17.86 2.13 -30.99
CA LYS A 29 17.87 2.07 -32.45
C LYS A 29 16.54 2.46 -33.07
N SER A 30 15.48 2.62 -32.27
CA SER A 30 14.17 2.99 -32.77
C SER A 30 14.09 4.50 -33.04
N HIS A 31 13.08 4.90 -33.80
CA HIS A 31 12.79 6.32 -34.05
C HIS A 31 12.41 7.10 -32.77
N MET A 32 12.20 6.41 -31.65
CA MET A 32 11.83 7.01 -30.37
C MET A 32 13.05 7.34 -29.50
N ALA A 33 14.25 6.92 -29.89
CA ALA A 33 15.45 7.01 -29.06
C ALA A 33 15.78 8.43 -28.58
N THR A 34 15.45 9.45 -29.38
CA THR A 34 15.67 10.86 -29.06
C THR A 34 14.56 11.47 -28.20
N SER A 35 13.43 10.78 -28.04
CA SER A 35 12.24 11.31 -27.38
C SER A 35 12.25 11.12 -25.86
N PHE A 36 13.17 10.32 -25.31
CA PHE A 36 13.21 10.04 -23.88
C PHE A 36 14.59 9.61 -23.39
N THR A 37 14.79 9.70 -22.07
CA THR A 37 15.94 9.13 -21.37
C THR A 37 15.45 8.09 -20.38
N LEU A 38 16.03 6.90 -20.40
CA LEU A 38 15.75 5.85 -19.41
C LEU A 38 16.39 6.19 -18.07
N VAL A 39 15.63 6.07 -16.98
CA VAL A 39 16.15 6.24 -15.61
C VAL A 39 16.81 4.95 -15.13
N ASN A 40 16.19 3.81 -15.43
CA ASN A 40 16.60 2.49 -14.97
C ASN A 40 16.71 1.51 -16.15
N SER A 41 17.32 0.34 -15.91
CA SER A 41 17.24 -0.79 -16.84
C SER A 41 15.79 -1.25 -17.00
N PRO A 42 15.30 -1.50 -18.24
CA PRO A 42 13.98 -2.06 -18.46
C PRO A 42 13.84 -3.43 -17.80
N TRP A 43 12.65 -3.74 -17.31
CA TRP A 43 12.33 -5.04 -16.73
C TRP A 43 11.46 -5.86 -17.68
N VAL A 44 11.94 -7.03 -18.08
CA VAL A 44 11.23 -7.96 -18.98
C VAL A 44 10.48 -8.99 -18.14
N MET A 45 9.16 -9.07 -18.32
CA MET A 45 8.31 -10.06 -17.64
C MET A 45 7.53 -10.86 -18.68
N ARG A 46 7.71 -12.18 -18.69
CA ARG A 46 6.93 -13.08 -19.53
C ARG A 46 5.45 -13.02 -19.15
N ASN A 47 4.55 -12.92 -20.13
CA ASN A 47 3.12 -12.72 -19.89
C ASN A 47 2.45 -13.92 -19.20
N SER A 48 2.93 -15.14 -19.48
CA SER A 48 2.51 -16.37 -18.80
C SER A 48 3.59 -17.46 -18.96
N ARG A 49 3.45 -18.59 -18.25
CA ARG A 49 4.40 -19.72 -18.38
C ARG A 49 4.47 -20.30 -19.79
N CYS A 50 3.42 -20.16 -20.59
CA CYS A 50 3.36 -20.71 -21.95
C CYS A 50 3.44 -19.62 -23.04
N ALA A 51 3.41 -18.34 -22.69
CA ALA A 51 3.46 -17.25 -23.65
C ALA A 51 4.84 -17.17 -24.34
N ASP A 52 4.85 -16.86 -25.63
CA ASP A 52 6.04 -16.47 -26.39
C ASP A 52 6.30 -14.94 -26.34
N THR A 53 5.43 -14.20 -25.66
CA THR A 53 5.52 -12.74 -25.48
C THR A 53 5.77 -12.34 -24.03
N ALA A 54 6.26 -11.11 -23.88
CA ALA A 54 6.55 -10.46 -22.62
C ALA A 54 6.05 -9.01 -22.60
N THR A 55 5.79 -8.52 -21.40
CA THR A 55 5.61 -7.11 -21.11
C THR A 55 6.92 -6.56 -20.59
N VAL A 56 7.37 -5.45 -21.16
CA VAL A 56 8.55 -4.72 -20.69
C VAL A 56 8.10 -3.50 -19.92
N TRP A 57 8.57 -3.32 -18.69
CA TRP A 57 8.33 -2.12 -17.90
C TRP A 57 9.58 -1.25 -17.82
N PHE A 58 9.43 0.07 -17.84
CA PHE A 58 10.56 0.98 -17.83
C PHE A 58 10.19 2.37 -17.30
N ASP A 59 11.18 3.03 -16.71
CA ASP A 59 11.08 4.40 -16.24
C ASP A 59 11.76 5.36 -17.22
N VAL A 60 11.06 6.45 -17.53
CA VAL A 60 11.59 7.56 -18.31
C VAL A 60 11.73 8.81 -17.45
N LEU A 61 12.78 9.58 -17.67
CA LEU A 61 12.88 10.94 -17.17
C LEU A 61 11.76 11.75 -17.81
N ASP A 62 10.96 12.42 -16.99
CA ASP A 62 9.77 13.13 -17.44
C ASP A 62 9.55 14.40 -16.61
N SER A 63 8.83 15.36 -17.19
CA SER A 63 8.40 16.57 -16.49
C SER A 63 7.26 16.28 -15.52
N GLN A 64 6.96 17.23 -14.62
CA GLN A 64 5.79 17.14 -13.73
C GLN A 64 4.46 17.01 -14.50
N SER A 65 4.38 17.56 -15.72
CA SER A 65 3.19 17.46 -16.58
C SER A 65 3.09 16.15 -17.35
N GLY A 66 4.11 15.28 -17.26
CA GLY A 66 4.18 13.99 -17.94
C GLY A 66 4.31 14.12 -19.46
N ALA A 67 4.96 15.18 -19.94
CA ALA A 67 5.02 15.50 -21.37
C ALA A 67 5.68 14.39 -22.19
N THR A 68 6.80 13.84 -21.70
CA THR A 68 7.51 12.74 -22.36
C THR A 68 6.65 11.49 -22.40
N ALA A 69 6.04 11.10 -21.28
CA ALA A 69 5.13 9.94 -21.26
C ALA A 69 3.96 10.11 -22.24
N LYS A 70 3.33 11.29 -22.27
CA LYS A 70 2.23 11.57 -23.21
C LYS A 70 2.65 11.42 -24.67
N CYS A 71 3.86 11.84 -25.03
CA CYS A 71 4.38 11.66 -26.39
C CYS A 71 4.68 10.20 -26.73
N LEU A 72 5.08 9.39 -25.76
CA LEU A 72 5.40 7.97 -25.98
C LEU A 72 4.15 7.09 -25.97
N ILE A 73 3.13 7.38 -25.18
CA ILE A 73 1.93 6.55 -25.10
C ILE A 73 1.23 6.49 -26.46
N GLY A 74 0.99 5.28 -26.96
CA GLY A 74 0.38 5.03 -28.27
C GLY A 74 1.37 4.95 -29.42
N SER A 75 2.63 5.34 -29.22
CA SER A 75 3.69 5.06 -30.20
C SER A 75 4.07 3.58 -30.20
N SER A 76 4.71 3.15 -31.28
CA SER A 76 5.17 1.77 -31.45
C SER A 76 6.59 1.74 -32.00
N PHE A 77 7.27 0.61 -31.85
CA PHE A 77 8.55 0.37 -32.50
C PHE A 77 8.68 -1.10 -32.86
N GLN A 78 9.58 -1.39 -33.80
CA GLN A 78 9.85 -2.76 -34.23
C GLN A 78 10.83 -3.45 -33.28
N PHE A 79 10.45 -4.65 -32.84
CA PHE A 79 11.30 -5.58 -32.10
C PHE A 79 11.45 -6.86 -32.93
N GLY A 80 12.48 -6.92 -33.77
CA GLY A 80 12.58 -7.96 -34.78
C GLY A 80 11.39 -7.88 -35.75
N PRO A 81 10.61 -8.97 -35.93
CA PRO A 81 9.42 -8.95 -36.79
C PRO A 81 8.15 -8.39 -36.11
N ALA A 82 8.20 -8.10 -34.80
CA ALA A 82 7.04 -7.70 -34.02
C ALA A 82 6.92 -6.18 -33.89
N SER A 83 5.72 -5.65 -34.11
CA SER A 83 5.38 -4.26 -33.79
C SER A 83 4.90 -4.17 -32.34
N CYS A 84 5.67 -3.51 -31.49
CA CYS A 84 5.38 -3.43 -30.06
C CYS A 84 4.90 -2.03 -29.69
N PHE A 85 3.87 -1.92 -28.85
CA PHE A 85 3.22 -0.65 -28.51
C PHE A 85 3.57 -0.20 -27.10
N VAL A 86 3.85 1.10 -26.95
CA VAL A 86 4.04 1.74 -25.65
C VAL A 86 2.69 2.13 -25.06
N ARG A 87 2.48 1.76 -23.80
CA ARG A 87 1.29 2.04 -23.02
C ARG A 87 1.69 2.72 -21.70
N ALA A 88 0.75 3.48 -21.15
CA ALA A 88 0.86 3.92 -19.77
C ALA A 88 0.98 2.67 -18.88
N ALA A 89 2.04 2.64 -18.08
CA ALA A 89 2.06 1.74 -16.95
C ALA A 89 1.30 2.44 -15.84
N HIS A 90 0.20 1.86 -15.42
CA HIS A 90 -0.34 2.25 -14.13
C HIS A 90 0.67 1.78 -13.09
N SER A 91 1.27 2.74 -12.38
CA SER A 91 1.73 2.44 -11.04
C SER A 91 0.49 1.92 -10.32
N HIS A 92 0.36 0.59 -10.23
CA HIS A 92 -0.55 -0.01 -9.27
C HIS A 92 0.07 0.31 -7.92
N SER A 93 0.01 1.58 -7.50
CA SER A 93 0.07 1.90 -6.10
C SER A 93 -1.13 1.17 -5.55
N GLY A 94 -0.88 -0.02 -5.00
CA GLY A 94 -1.88 -0.74 -4.24
C GLY A 94 -2.52 0.25 -3.27
N ILE A 95 -3.75 -0.03 -2.88
CA ILE A 95 -4.41 0.82 -1.91
C ILE A 95 -3.47 0.97 -0.70
N PRO A 96 -3.16 2.20 -0.27
CA PRO A 96 -2.12 2.40 0.72
C PRO A 96 -2.55 1.90 2.10
N LEU A 97 -1.59 1.34 2.84
CA LEU A 97 -1.70 1.09 4.28
C LEU A 97 -1.15 2.31 5.03
N CYS A 98 -2.03 3.00 5.76
CA CYS A 98 -1.63 4.16 6.55
C CYS A 98 -0.71 3.76 7.71
N GLN A 99 0.50 4.32 7.78
CA GLN A 99 1.45 3.99 8.85
C GLN A 99 1.13 4.67 10.20
N ARG A 100 0.15 5.58 10.22
CA ARG A 100 -0.31 6.24 11.46
C ARG A 100 -1.44 5.47 12.12
N CYS A 101 -2.47 5.07 11.37
CA CYS A 101 -3.63 4.38 11.96
C CYS A 101 -3.69 2.88 11.61
N TRP A 102 -2.81 2.40 10.74
CA TRP A 102 -2.74 1.01 10.25
C TRP A 102 -3.99 0.50 9.52
N HIS A 103 -4.81 1.41 9.01
CA HIS A 103 -5.93 1.06 8.12
C HIS A 103 -5.50 1.12 6.65
N TRP A 104 -6.00 0.18 5.85
CA TRP A 104 -5.95 0.28 4.39
C TRP A 104 -6.94 1.34 3.90
N GLY A 105 -6.62 2.00 2.78
CA GLY A 105 -7.53 2.95 2.11
C GLY A 105 -6.94 4.34 1.92
N HIS A 106 -6.01 4.76 2.78
CA HIS A 106 -5.41 6.10 2.73
C HIS A 106 -3.93 6.08 3.10
N SER A 107 -3.19 7.07 2.61
CA SER A 107 -1.79 7.26 2.99
C SER A 107 -1.66 8.03 4.31
N THR A 108 -0.48 8.06 4.91
CA THR A 108 -0.24 8.73 6.20
C THR A 108 -0.52 10.24 6.17
N ARG A 109 -0.32 10.91 5.02
CA ARG A 109 -0.47 12.37 4.90
C ARG A 109 -1.91 12.87 5.17
N PRO A 110 -2.96 12.33 4.53
CA PRO A 110 -4.35 12.71 4.81
C PRO A 110 -4.94 12.06 6.07
N CYS A 111 -4.17 11.28 6.83
CA CYS A 111 -4.69 10.55 7.98
C CYS A 111 -5.15 11.51 9.10
N ARG A 112 -6.40 11.36 9.54
CA ARG A 112 -7.04 12.16 10.60
C ARG A 112 -6.86 11.61 12.01
N SER A 113 -6.13 10.50 12.16
CA SER A 113 -5.86 9.94 13.48
C SER A 113 -5.05 10.93 14.32
N GLN A 114 -5.52 11.22 15.54
CA GLN A 114 -4.91 12.20 16.43
C GLN A 114 -3.54 11.75 16.98
N ALA A 115 -3.32 10.44 17.05
CA ALA A 115 -2.07 9.83 17.50
C ALA A 115 -1.71 8.61 16.63
N PRO A 116 -0.43 8.22 16.56
CA PRO A 116 -0.05 6.92 16.03
C PRO A 116 -0.78 5.80 16.76
N ARG A 117 -1.21 4.78 16.02
CA ARG A 117 -1.77 3.55 16.57
C ARG A 117 -0.73 2.44 16.51
N CYS A 118 -0.80 1.54 17.46
CA CYS A 118 0.07 0.38 17.51
C CYS A 118 -0.46 -0.68 16.53
N PRO A 119 0.36 -1.21 15.60
CA PRO A 119 -0.09 -2.23 14.65
C PRO A 119 -0.48 -3.56 15.32
N ARG A 120 0.03 -3.81 16.54
CA ARG A 120 -0.21 -5.05 17.30
C ARG A 120 -1.53 -5.07 18.06
N CYS A 121 -1.94 -3.93 18.63
CA CYS A 121 -3.11 -3.84 19.52
C CYS A 121 -4.06 -2.68 19.22
N ALA A 122 -3.79 -1.90 18.15
CA ALA A 122 -4.54 -0.72 17.74
C ALA A 122 -4.64 0.44 18.78
N GLY A 123 -3.95 0.33 19.93
CA GLY A 123 -3.90 1.36 20.97
C GLY A 123 -3.17 2.65 20.54
N PRO A 124 -3.41 3.79 21.20
CA PRO A 124 -2.90 5.12 20.81
C PRO A 124 -1.43 5.33 21.21
N HIS A 125 -0.55 4.48 20.70
CA HIS A 125 0.89 4.51 20.95
C HIS A 125 1.64 3.89 19.76
N THR A 126 2.95 4.11 19.69
CA THR A 126 3.78 3.51 18.63
C THR A 126 4.06 2.04 18.91
N GLU A 127 4.48 1.25 17.91
CA GLU A 127 4.94 -0.12 18.17
C GLU A 127 6.15 -0.16 19.12
N ALA A 128 7.08 0.79 18.97
CA ALA A 128 8.26 0.89 19.83
C ALA A 128 7.90 1.10 21.30
N SER A 129 6.85 1.87 21.57
CA SER A 129 6.39 2.20 22.92
C SER A 129 5.31 1.22 23.42
N HIS A 130 5.20 0.03 22.82
CA HIS A 130 4.12 -0.92 23.12
C HIS A 130 4.19 -1.46 24.55
N CYS A 131 5.37 -1.93 24.99
CA CYS A 131 5.52 -2.51 26.33
C CYS A 131 5.22 -1.50 27.45
N ASP A 132 5.51 -0.22 27.23
CA ASP A 132 5.35 0.83 28.24
C ASP A 132 3.90 1.34 28.37
N HIS A 133 3.15 1.37 27.25
CA HIS A 133 1.85 2.03 27.19
C HIS A 133 0.66 1.07 26.97
N ALA A 134 0.88 -0.12 26.40
CA ALA A 134 -0.21 -1.01 26.08
C ALA A 134 -0.78 -1.64 27.37
N SER A 135 -2.08 -1.44 27.62
CA SER A 135 -2.78 -2.05 28.75
C SER A 135 -2.67 -3.57 28.79
N CYS A 136 -2.51 -4.21 27.63
CA CYS A 136 -2.33 -5.65 27.48
C CYS A 136 -0.93 -6.15 27.88
N CYS A 137 0.09 -5.28 27.89
CA CYS A 137 1.45 -5.59 28.35
C CYS A 137 1.81 -4.97 29.70
N ARG A 138 1.04 -3.96 30.14
CA ARG A 138 1.27 -3.29 31.40
C ARG A 138 0.96 -4.27 32.53
N GLY A 139 2.01 -4.77 33.19
CA GLY A 139 1.88 -5.63 34.36
C GLY A 139 0.90 -5.02 35.36
N ASN A 140 -0.14 -5.77 35.72
CA ASN A 140 -1.09 -5.36 36.74
C ASN A 140 -0.67 -5.99 38.08
N PRO A 141 -0.03 -5.24 38.99
CA PRO A 141 0.37 -5.76 40.30
C PRO A 141 -0.82 -6.15 41.18
N SER A 142 -2.06 -5.79 40.80
CA SER A 142 -3.29 -6.09 41.55
C SER A 142 -3.97 -7.40 41.16
N VAL A 143 -3.52 -8.11 40.11
CA VAL A 143 -4.05 -9.44 39.74
C VAL A 143 -3.23 -10.51 40.47
N LYS A 144 -3.89 -11.49 41.12
CA LYS A 144 -3.23 -12.66 41.72
C LYS A 144 -3.43 -13.89 40.82
N PRO A 145 -2.37 -14.56 40.33
CA PRO A 145 -0.96 -14.22 40.50
C PRO A 145 -0.56 -13.00 39.65
N SER A 146 0.44 -12.26 40.13
CA SER A 146 0.94 -11.03 39.51
C SER A 146 1.42 -11.30 38.09
N GLN A 147 0.82 -10.60 37.12
CA GLN A 147 1.27 -10.67 35.74
C GLN A 147 2.64 -9.99 35.65
N GLU A 148 3.71 -10.78 35.50
CA GLU A 148 5.07 -10.28 35.28
C GLU A 148 5.07 -9.37 34.05
N LEU A 149 5.78 -8.23 34.14
CA LEU A 149 6.02 -7.40 32.97
C LEU A 149 6.69 -8.26 31.90
N THR A 150 6.14 -8.29 30.70
CA THR A 150 6.82 -8.84 29.53
C THR A 150 8.18 -8.15 29.40
N PRO A 151 9.32 -8.87 29.51
CA PRO A 151 10.63 -8.27 29.38
C PRO A 151 10.77 -7.53 28.06
N ALA A 152 11.51 -6.42 28.04
CA ALA A 152 11.78 -5.67 26.81
C ALA A 152 12.36 -6.60 25.73
N GLY A 153 11.65 -6.75 24.60
CA GLY A 153 12.03 -7.64 23.50
C GLY A 153 11.43 -9.04 23.52
N ALA A 154 10.76 -9.46 24.60
CA ALA A 154 9.99 -10.70 24.61
C ALA A 154 8.68 -10.54 23.82
N PRO A 155 8.20 -11.60 23.12
CA PRO A 155 6.93 -11.56 22.42
C PRO A 155 5.78 -11.34 23.41
N CYS A 156 4.84 -10.47 23.06
CA CYS A 156 3.67 -10.22 23.90
C CYS A 156 2.85 -11.51 24.06
N LEU A 157 2.48 -11.87 25.28
CA LEU A 157 1.74 -13.11 25.60
C LEU A 157 0.24 -13.03 25.31
N HIS A 158 -0.24 -11.94 24.73
CA HIS A 158 -1.63 -11.76 24.35
C HIS A 158 -1.80 -11.84 22.83
N ALA A 159 -2.97 -12.30 22.39
CA ALA A 159 -3.31 -12.30 20.97
C ALA A 159 -3.19 -10.87 20.40
N MET A 160 -2.54 -10.73 19.25
CA MET A 160 -2.57 -9.51 18.47
C MET A 160 -3.96 -9.36 17.85
N CYS A 161 -4.39 -8.15 17.52
CA CYS A 161 -5.66 -7.96 16.83
C CYS A 161 -5.47 -7.01 15.65
N CYS A 162 -5.52 -7.57 14.44
CA CYS A 162 -5.37 -6.81 13.21
C CYS A 162 -6.55 -5.85 13.07
N VAL A 163 -6.27 -4.56 12.94
CA VAL A 163 -7.33 -3.54 12.86
C VAL A 163 -8.23 -3.70 11.63
N ASN A 164 -7.71 -4.32 10.56
CA ASN A 164 -8.40 -4.48 9.28
C ASN A 164 -9.29 -5.72 9.23
N CYS A 165 -8.75 -6.91 9.52
CA CYS A 165 -9.49 -8.18 9.41
C CYS A 165 -9.89 -8.80 10.76
N LYS A 166 -9.53 -8.17 11.88
CA LYS A 166 -9.78 -8.65 13.26
C LYS A 166 -9.16 -10.02 13.59
N GLY A 167 -8.21 -10.48 12.80
CA GLY A 167 -7.48 -11.74 13.04
C GLY A 167 -6.34 -11.59 14.03
N ASP A 168 -5.82 -12.73 14.48
CA ASP A 168 -4.79 -12.84 15.52
C ASP A 168 -3.37 -12.54 15.00
N HIS A 169 -3.18 -11.36 14.42
CA HIS A 169 -1.91 -10.92 13.85
C HIS A 169 -1.76 -9.39 13.84
N SER A 170 -0.56 -8.90 13.56
CA SER A 170 -0.29 -7.46 13.45
C SER A 170 -0.83 -6.91 12.12
N ALA A 171 -1.34 -5.67 12.14
CA ALA A 171 -1.81 -5.00 10.92
C ALA A 171 -0.70 -4.78 9.86
N SER A 172 0.56 -4.91 10.24
CA SER A 172 1.72 -4.85 9.35
C SER A 172 2.03 -6.17 8.63
N ASP A 173 1.40 -7.28 9.04
CA ASP A 173 1.83 -8.60 8.58
C ASP A 173 1.34 -8.93 7.18
N GLN A 174 2.20 -9.60 6.41
CA GLN A 174 1.95 -9.90 5.00
C GLN A 174 0.95 -11.03 4.76
N TRP A 175 0.64 -11.83 5.78
CA TRP A 175 -0.42 -12.84 5.73
C TRP A 175 -1.84 -12.28 5.94
N CYS A 176 -1.96 -10.98 6.23
CA CYS A 176 -3.26 -10.35 6.36
C CYS A 176 -4.02 -10.45 5.02
N PRO A 177 -5.30 -10.85 5.00
CA PRO A 177 -6.08 -10.88 3.77
C PRO A 177 -6.04 -9.55 3.00
N PHE A 178 -6.06 -8.42 3.71
CA PHE A 178 -5.94 -7.10 3.09
C PHE A 178 -4.60 -6.88 2.40
N TRP A 179 -3.49 -7.44 2.91
CA TRP A 179 -2.20 -7.38 2.23
C TRP A 179 -2.22 -8.17 0.93
N HIS A 180 -2.82 -9.36 0.93
CA HIS A 180 -2.95 -10.18 -0.28
C HIS A 180 -3.81 -9.50 -1.35
N HIS A 181 -4.86 -8.79 -0.94
CA HIS A 181 -5.76 -8.04 -1.81
C HIS A 181 -5.36 -6.57 -2.02
N ARG A 182 -4.14 -6.15 -1.65
CA ARG A 182 -3.72 -4.72 -1.73
C ARG A 182 -3.79 -4.10 -3.13
N PHE A 183 -3.81 -4.92 -4.18
CA PHE A 183 -3.96 -4.47 -5.58
C PHE A 183 -5.39 -4.68 -6.13
N ASP A 184 -6.29 -5.25 -5.35
CA ASP A 184 -7.68 -5.51 -5.72
C ASP A 184 -8.58 -4.40 -5.15
N GLN A 185 -8.83 -3.39 -5.98
CA GLN A 185 -9.62 -2.23 -5.59
C GLN A 185 -11.09 -2.58 -5.31
N GLY A 186 -11.66 -3.55 -6.04
CA GLY A 186 -13.04 -3.97 -5.86
C GLY A 186 -13.24 -4.67 -4.52
N TRP A 187 -12.35 -5.62 -4.22
CA TRP A 187 -12.36 -6.33 -2.94
C TRP A 187 -12.18 -5.38 -1.76
N LEU A 188 -11.23 -4.44 -1.85
CA LEU A 188 -10.99 -3.49 -0.78
C LEU A 188 -12.13 -2.48 -0.61
N ALA A 189 -12.74 -2.01 -1.70
CA ALA A 189 -13.92 -1.15 -1.61
C ALA A 189 -15.08 -1.85 -0.89
N GLU A 190 -15.33 -3.13 -1.19
CA GLU A 190 -16.34 -3.94 -0.49
C GLU A 190 -16.04 -4.08 1.01
N LYS A 191 -14.77 -4.34 1.38
CA LYS A 191 -14.38 -4.55 2.78
C LYS A 191 -14.20 -3.28 3.59
N LEU A 192 -13.92 -2.15 2.95
CA LEU A 192 -13.74 -0.85 3.60
C LEU A 192 -15.03 -0.03 3.65
N ALA A 193 -16.01 -0.27 2.78
CA ALA A 193 -17.31 0.41 2.81
C ALA A 193 -18.03 0.36 4.19
N PRO A 194 -17.95 -0.72 4.98
CA PRO A 194 -18.51 -0.75 6.34
C PRO A 194 -17.74 0.10 7.37
N LEU A 195 -16.46 0.41 7.15
CA LEU A 195 -15.62 1.19 8.07
C LEU A 195 -15.96 2.69 8.02
N ASP A 196 -16.32 3.22 6.85
CA ASP A 196 -16.79 4.61 6.70
C ASP A 196 -18.06 4.88 7.53
N LEU A 197 -18.94 3.88 7.62
CA LEU A 197 -20.14 3.95 8.48
C LEU A 197 -19.78 3.86 9.97
N TRP A 198 -18.86 2.97 10.36
CA TRP A 198 -18.44 2.84 11.76
C TRP A 198 -17.72 4.08 12.29
N GLU A 199 -16.86 4.71 11.48
CA GLU A 199 -16.22 5.99 11.82
C GLU A 199 -17.27 7.11 11.95
N ALA A 200 -18.26 7.15 11.05
CA ALA A 200 -19.39 8.07 11.17
C ALA A 200 -20.23 7.83 12.44
N PHE A 201 -20.48 6.57 12.81
CA PHE A 201 -21.19 6.23 14.05
C PHE A 201 -20.40 6.59 15.32
N GLN A 202 -19.08 6.40 15.32
CA GLN A 202 -18.20 6.82 16.43
C GLN A 202 -18.18 8.34 16.57
N GLU A 203 -18.14 9.08 15.46
CA GLU A 203 -18.17 10.55 15.46
C GLU A 203 -19.52 11.10 15.96
N ILE A 204 -20.64 10.46 15.57
CA ILE A 204 -21.97 10.80 16.09
C ILE A 204 -22.04 10.53 17.60
N SER A 205 -21.50 9.39 18.05
CA SER A 205 -21.50 8.99 19.46
C SER A 205 -20.64 9.90 20.35
N GLN A 206 -19.49 10.37 19.87
CA GLN A 206 -18.68 11.37 20.60
C GLN A 206 -19.37 12.74 20.67
N LYS A 207 -20.01 13.19 19.58
CA LYS A 207 -20.73 14.46 19.55
C LYS A 207 -21.94 14.47 20.48
N THR A 208 -22.68 13.36 20.58
CA THR A 208 -23.79 13.23 21.53
C THR A 208 -23.30 13.22 22.97
N ALA A 209 -22.20 12.51 23.29
CA ALA A 209 -21.61 12.51 24.62
C ALA A 209 -21.07 13.90 25.06
N GLU A 210 -20.45 14.65 24.15
CA GLU A 210 -20.00 16.02 24.42
C GLU A 210 -21.16 17.01 24.63
N ALA A 211 -22.25 16.85 23.86
CA ALA A 211 -23.46 17.66 24.01
C ALA A 211 -24.16 17.40 25.36
N GLU A 212 -24.26 16.14 25.79
CA GLU A 212 -24.79 15.78 27.10
C GLU A 212 -23.93 16.33 28.25
N CYS A 213 -22.59 16.29 28.10
CA CYS A 213 -21.68 16.83 29.10
C CYS A 213 -21.77 18.37 29.21
N LYS A 214 -21.96 19.08 28.08
CA LYS A 214 -22.22 20.53 28.06
C LYS A 214 -23.58 20.88 28.67
N GLY A 215 -24.64 20.10 28.39
CA GLY A 215 -25.96 20.30 28.96
C GLY A 215 -25.98 20.19 30.49
N ARG A 216 -25.30 19.18 31.04
CA ARG A 216 -25.18 19.01 32.51
C ARG A 216 -24.39 20.14 33.18
N ARG A 217 -23.38 20.70 32.51
CA ARG A 217 -22.61 21.87 33.04
C ARG A 217 -23.41 23.18 33.01
N ALA A 218 -24.37 23.32 32.09
CA ALA A 218 -25.24 24.49 32.02
C ALA A 218 -26.31 24.49 33.12
N LEU A 219 -26.87 23.31 33.45
CA LEU A 219 -27.87 23.15 34.51
C LEU A 219 -27.31 23.27 35.94
N GLY A 220 -26.00 23.07 36.13
CA GLY A 220 -25.34 23.25 37.44
C GLY A 220 -24.95 24.70 37.81
N ARG A 221 -25.34 25.70 37.02
CA ARG A 221 -25.00 27.12 37.25
C ARG A 221 -26.17 28.01 37.69
N HIS A 222 -27.33 27.44 37.97
CA HIS A 222 -28.42 28.14 38.64
C HIS A 222 -28.56 27.64 40.08
N HIS A 223 -27.79 28.25 40.97
CA HIS A 223 -28.02 28.27 42.41
C HIS A 223 -28.09 29.73 42.85
#